data_AF-A0A9X4ATY9-F1
#
_entry.id   AF-A0A9X4ATY9-F1
#
_cell.length_a   1.000
_cell.length_b   1.000
_cell.length_c   1.000
_cell.angle_alpha   90.00
_cell.angle_beta   90.00
_cell.angle_gamma   90.00
#
_symmetry.space_group_name_H-M   'P 1'
#
loop_
_entity.id
_entity.type
_entity.pdbx_description
1 polymer ?
#
loop_
_entity_poly.entity_id
_entity_poly.type
_entity_poly.pdbx_seq_one_letter_code
_entity_poly.pdbx_strand_id
1 'polypeptide(L)'
;MNVEVAEDRRSFASYGEILDVIDVGRVRITRRYGCIRRDQFELVTKEPFPSAFRDWLASRGELRERPALYVIEVPGAYQLTVAPRAGRAILMPRLATDLTWQARAAREIAETLDRMLNQGSCLAIPPQAG
;
A
#
# COMPACT_ATOMS: atom_id res chain seq x y z
N MET A 1 -2.51 -22.80 21.09
CA MET A 1 -2.52 -21.79 20.02
C MET A 1 -2.61 -22.55 18.71
N ASN A 2 -3.80 -22.63 18.12
CA ASN A 2 -3.98 -23.25 16.82
C ASN A 2 -3.50 -22.25 15.78
N VAL A 3 -2.34 -22.53 15.18
CA VAL A 3 -1.95 -21.89 13.93
C VAL A 3 -2.83 -22.54 12.89
N GLU A 4 -3.97 -21.93 12.59
CA GLU A 4 -4.71 -22.26 11.37
C GLU A 4 -3.74 -22.07 10.22
N VAL A 5 -3.29 -23.19 9.65
CA VAL A 5 -2.59 -23.20 8.37
C VAL A 5 -3.63 -22.68 7.39
N ALA A 6 -3.65 -21.36 7.17
CA ALA A 6 -4.37 -20.76 6.08
C ALA A 6 -3.92 -21.52 4.84
N GLU A 7 -4.78 -22.41 4.34
CA GLU A 7 -4.51 -23.23 3.17
C GLU A 7 -3.90 -22.32 2.10
N ASP A 8 -2.81 -22.76 1.48
CA ASP A 8 -2.08 -22.00 0.49
C ASP A 8 -2.99 -21.79 -0.75
N ARG A 9 -3.89 -20.80 -0.67
CA ARG A 9 -4.86 -20.46 -1.72
C ARG A 9 -4.16 -20.14 -3.04
N ARG A 10 -2.85 -19.84 -3.00
CA ARG A 10 -2.01 -19.63 -4.18
C ARG A 10 -1.92 -20.86 -5.06
N SER A 11 -1.90 -22.06 -4.48
CA SER A 11 -1.70 -23.31 -5.22
C SER A 11 -2.77 -23.56 -6.29
N PHE A 12 -3.93 -22.91 -6.17
CA PHE A 12 -5.04 -23.00 -7.13
C PHE A 12 -5.47 -21.63 -7.70
N ALA A 13 -4.80 -20.54 -7.31
CA ALA A 13 -5.23 -19.19 -7.67
C ALA A 13 -4.90 -18.83 -9.13
N SER A 14 -5.83 -18.14 -9.77
CA SER A 14 -5.61 -17.52 -11.09
C SER A 14 -5.05 -16.10 -10.96
N TYR A 15 -4.39 -15.61 -12.02
CA TYR A 15 -3.85 -14.24 -12.05
C TYR A 15 -4.93 -13.21 -11.67
N GLY A 16 -4.61 -12.35 -10.70
CA GLY A 16 -5.50 -11.29 -10.21
C GLY A 16 -6.51 -11.72 -9.15
N GLU A 17 -6.61 -13.02 -8.85
CA GLU A 17 -7.48 -13.55 -7.80
C GLU A 17 -7.09 -13.01 -6.43
N ILE A 18 -8.09 -12.68 -5.60
CA ILE A 18 -7.88 -12.17 -4.26
C ILE A 18 -7.44 -13.32 -3.37
N LEU A 19 -6.23 -13.21 -2.84
CA LEU A 19 -5.68 -14.17 -1.89
C LEU A 19 -6.08 -13.82 -0.46
N ASP A 20 -6.07 -12.51 -0.14
CA ASP A 20 -6.30 -12.03 1.22
C ASP A 20 -6.74 -10.55 1.23
N VAL A 21 -7.45 -10.15 2.29
CA VAL A 21 -7.85 -8.77 2.56
C VAL A 21 -7.57 -8.46 4.03
N ILE A 22 -6.74 -7.45 4.27
CA ILE A 22 -6.31 -7.03 5.61
C ILE A 22 -6.62 -5.55 5.77
N ASP A 23 -7.31 -5.19 6.87
CA ASP A 23 -7.51 -3.80 7.25
C ASP A 23 -6.43 -3.37 8.26
N VAL A 24 -5.75 -2.25 7.97
CA VAL A 24 -4.72 -1.61 8.80
C VAL A 24 -5.18 -0.19 9.11
N GLY A 25 -5.86 -0.02 10.23
CA GLY A 25 -6.49 1.26 10.59
C GLY A 25 -7.47 1.71 9.49
N ARG A 26 -7.18 2.86 8.85
CA ARG A 26 -7.98 3.41 7.75
C ARG A 26 -7.62 2.85 6.36
N VAL A 27 -6.59 2.01 6.26
CA VAL A 27 -6.06 1.50 5.01
C VAL A 27 -6.46 0.05 4.82
N ARG A 28 -7.20 -0.25 3.75
CA ARG A 28 -7.48 -1.61 3.32
C ARG A 28 -6.41 -2.11 2.37
N ILE A 29 -5.81 -3.25 2.66
CA ILE A 29 -4.87 -3.97 1.78
C ILE A 29 -5.60 -5.15 1.15
N THR A 30 -5.63 -5.20 -0.18
CA THR A 30 -6.07 -6.39 -0.94
C THR A 30 -4.86 -7.03 -1.59
N ARG A 31 -4.54 -8.26 -1.18
CA ARG A 31 -3.46 -9.07 -1.77
C ARG A 31 -4.04 -9.90 -2.90
N ARG A 32 -3.46 -9.78 -4.09
CA ARG A 32 -3.88 -10.51 -5.29
C ARG A 32 -2.74 -11.37 -5.80
N TYR A 33 -3.08 -12.57 -6.26
CA TYR A 33 -2.11 -13.45 -6.90
C TYR A 33 -1.55 -12.80 -8.16
N GLY A 34 -0.23 -12.61 -8.20
CA GLY A 34 0.46 -12.10 -9.38
C GLY A 34 1.07 -13.25 -10.19
N CYS A 35 1.97 -14.01 -9.59
CA CYS A 35 2.48 -15.27 -10.12
C CYS A 35 3.15 -16.06 -8.99
N ILE A 36 3.81 -17.17 -9.33
CA ILE A 36 4.53 -18.00 -8.35
C ILE A 36 5.57 -17.22 -7.53
N ARG A 37 6.15 -16.13 -8.07
CA ARG A 37 7.20 -15.35 -7.41
C ARG A 37 6.73 -14.08 -6.73
N ARG A 38 5.52 -13.59 -7.02
CA ARG A 38 5.08 -12.28 -6.51
C ARG A 38 3.57 -12.16 -6.45
N ASP A 39 3.13 -11.35 -5.51
CA ASP A 39 1.76 -10.88 -5.41
C ASP A 39 1.68 -9.40 -5.68
N GLN A 40 0.49 -8.95 -6.06
CA GLN A 40 0.16 -7.55 -6.14
C GLN A 40 -0.57 -7.14 -4.86
N PHE A 41 -0.26 -5.96 -4.32
CA PHE A 41 -0.98 -5.42 -3.17
C PHE A 41 -1.63 -4.11 -3.57
N GLU A 42 -2.93 -4.01 -3.34
CA GLU A 42 -3.69 -2.80 -3.52
C GLU A 42 -3.98 -2.19 -2.15
N LEU A 43 -3.60 -0.93 -1.95
CA LEU A 43 -3.88 -0.15 -0.76
C LEU A 43 -4.99 0.85 -1.08
N VAL A 44 -6.05 0.87 -0.28
CA VAL A 44 -7.22 1.74 -0.48
C VAL A 44 -7.60 2.44 0.82
N THR A 45 -7.90 3.73 0.73
CA THR A 45 -8.49 4.55 1.80
C THR A 45 -9.77 5.22 1.29
N LYS A 46 -10.60 5.73 2.20
CA LYS A 46 -11.78 6.54 1.80
C LYS A 46 -11.37 7.97 1.45
N GLU A 47 -10.36 8.49 2.14
CA GLU A 47 -9.83 9.83 1.99
C GLU A 47 -8.68 9.88 0.98
N PRO A 48 -8.40 11.03 0.34
CA PRO A 48 -7.18 11.23 -0.41
C PRO A 48 -5.92 10.98 0.43
N PHE A 49 -4.86 10.46 -0.20
CA PHE A 49 -3.58 10.31 0.49
C PHE A 49 -2.97 11.68 0.82
N PRO A 50 -2.42 11.86 2.03
CA PRO A 50 -1.82 13.13 2.43
C PRO A 50 -0.54 13.42 1.65
N SER A 51 -0.20 14.69 1.44
CA SER A 51 1.04 15.10 0.75
C SER A 51 2.30 14.56 1.46
N ALA A 52 2.29 14.50 2.79
CA ALA A 52 3.38 13.92 3.57
C ALA A 52 3.69 12.46 3.19
N PHE A 53 2.71 11.71 2.68
CA PHE A 53 2.94 10.35 2.20
C PHE A 53 3.78 10.34 0.91
N ARG A 54 3.53 11.28 0.00
CA ARG A 54 4.37 11.46 -1.19
C ARG A 54 5.81 11.78 -0.80
N ASP A 55 6.02 12.68 0.15
CA ASP A 55 7.36 13.10 0.56
C ASP A 55 8.12 11.96 1.25
N TRP A 56 7.43 11.19 2.09
CA TRP A 56 7.99 9.97 2.67
C TRP A 56 8.37 8.94 1.60
N LEU A 57 7.55 8.76 0.57
CA LEU A 57 7.87 7.85 -0.53
C LEU A 57 9.05 8.34 -1.38
N ALA A 58 9.15 9.65 -1.63
CA ALA A 58 10.26 10.26 -2.35
C ALA A 58 11.63 10.02 -1.68
N SER A 59 11.65 9.87 -0.34
CA SER A 59 12.87 9.55 0.40
C SER A 59 13.37 8.11 0.20
N ARG A 60 12.58 7.24 -0.44
CA ARG A 60 12.85 5.79 -0.55
C ARG A 60 13.24 5.32 -1.95
N GLY A 61 13.02 6.13 -2.97
CA GLY A 61 13.24 5.71 -4.35
C GLY A 61 13.04 6.83 -5.34
N GLU A 62 13.23 6.50 -6.62
CA GLU A 62 13.05 7.45 -7.71
C GLU A 62 11.56 7.73 -7.90
N LEU A 63 11.15 8.99 -7.72
CA LEU A 63 9.77 9.42 -7.89
C LEU A 63 9.56 10.01 -9.28
N ARG A 64 8.62 9.44 -10.04
CA ARG A 64 8.22 9.89 -11.37
C ARG A 64 6.79 10.41 -11.34
N GLU A 65 6.64 11.69 -11.65
CA GLU A 65 5.34 12.37 -11.59
C GLU A 65 4.58 12.31 -12.91
N ARG A 66 3.25 12.25 -12.77
CA ARG A 66 2.26 12.48 -13.83
C ARG A 66 1.14 13.34 -13.24
N PRO A 67 0.31 14.01 -14.06
CA PRO A 67 -0.70 14.96 -13.56
C PRO A 67 -1.70 14.38 -12.53
N ALA A 68 -2.02 13.09 -12.61
CA ALA A 68 -3.02 12.43 -11.76
C ALA A 68 -2.47 11.35 -10.82
N LEU A 69 -1.23 10.91 -11.05
CA LEU A 69 -0.60 9.82 -10.31
C LEU A 69 0.90 10.04 -10.26
N TYR A 70 1.57 9.37 -9.33
CA TYR A 70 3.01 9.28 -9.33
C TYR A 70 3.44 7.83 -9.11
N VAL A 71 4.64 7.50 -9.56
CA VAL A 71 5.22 6.17 -9.41
C VAL A 71 6.52 6.32 -8.62
N ILE A 72 6.70 5.51 -7.59
CA ILE A 72 8.01 5.31 -6.96
C ILE A 72 8.59 4.00 -7.42
N GLU A 73 9.84 4.04 -7.86
CA GLU A 73 10.65 2.86 -8.05
C GLU A 73 11.69 2.78 -6.94
N VAL A 74 11.59 1.73 -6.10
CA VAL A 74 12.62 1.38 -5.13
C VAL A 74 13.48 0.29 -5.76
N PRO A 75 14.76 0.59 -6.10
CA PRO A 75 15.62 -0.33 -6.84
C PRO A 75 15.69 -1.71 -6.19
N GLY A 76 15.46 -2.75 -7.01
CA GLY A 76 15.50 -4.14 -6.57
C GLY A 76 14.36 -4.61 -5.66
N ALA A 77 13.51 -3.70 -5.15
CA ALA A 77 12.49 -4.03 -4.17
C ALA A 77 11.08 -4.03 -4.77
N TYR A 78 10.58 -2.87 -5.19
CA TYR A 78 9.22 -2.74 -5.67
C TYR A 78 9.01 -1.47 -6.51
N GLN A 79 7.92 -1.49 -7.27
CA GLN A 79 7.32 -0.30 -7.84
C GLN A 79 6.00 -0.01 -7.10
N LEU A 80 5.75 1.24 -6.76
CA LEU A 80 4.50 1.69 -6.15
C LEU A 80 3.86 2.75 -7.03
N THR A 81 2.71 2.45 -7.61
CA THR A 81 1.91 3.41 -8.37
C THR A 81 0.85 4.01 -7.46
N VAL A 82 0.80 5.33 -7.33
CA VAL A 82 -0.07 6.02 -6.38
C VAL A 82 -0.97 7.01 -7.10
N ALA A 83 -2.28 6.85 -6.89
CA ALA A 83 -3.32 7.79 -7.29
C ALA A 83 -3.83 8.50 -6.01
N PRO A 84 -3.15 9.56 -5.55
CA PRO A 84 -3.35 10.11 -4.21
C PRO A 84 -4.77 10.66 -4.02
N ARG A 85 -5.31 11.37 -5.03
CA ARG A 85 -6.67 11.93 -4.97
C ARG A 85 -7.77 10.86 -4.92
N ALA A 86 -7.48 9.66 -5.41
CA ALA A 86 -8.40 8.53 -5.38
C ALA A 86 -8.24 7.67 -4.12
N GLY A 87 -7.29 7.99 -3.22
CA GLY A 87 -7.01 7.17 -2.05
C GLY A 87 -6.54 5.76 -2.41
N ARG A 88 -5.79 5.59 -3.52
CA ARG A 88 -5.38 4.27 -4.02
C ARG A 88 -3.90 4.20 -4.33
N ALA A 89 -3.28 3.07 -4.00
CA ALA A 89 -1.97 2.69 -4.49
C ALA A 89 -1.88 1.20 -4.84
N ILE A 90 -1.06 0.89 -5.82
CA ILE A 90 -0.73 -0.47 -6.24
C ILE A 90 0.75 -0.69 -6.03
N LEU A 91 1.08 -1.61 -5.12
CA LEU A 91 2.42 -2.11 -4.88
C LEU A 91 2.66 -3.34 -5.75
N MET A 92 3.67 -3.23 -6.60
CA MET A 92 4.19 -4.32 -7.41
C MET A 92 5.62 -4.67 -6.98
N PRO A 93 5.81 -5.75 -6.20
CA PRO A 93 7.14 -6.27 -5.90
C PRO A 93 7.93 -6.61 -7.17
N ARG A 94 9.20 -6.22 -7.19
CA ARG A 94 10.18 -6.59 -8.21
C ARG A 94 10.86 -7.87 -7.73
N LEU A 95 10.83 -8.95 -8.52
CA LEU A 95 11.59 -10.22 -8.45
C LEU A 95 12.02 -10.81 -7.09
N ALA A 96 11.55 -10.32 -5.94
CA ALA A 96 11.82 -10.85 -4.62
C ALA A 96 10.99 -12.11 -4.46
N THR A 97 11.63 -13.28 -4.37
CA THR A 97 10.92 -14.56 -4.17
C THR A 97 10.35 -14.69 -2.75
N ASP A 98 10.73 -13.81 -1.83
CA ASP A 98 10.25 -13.81 -0.46
C ASP A 98 8.87 -13.14 -0.37
N LEU A 99 7.83 -13.98 -0.41
CA LEU A 99 6.43 -13.57 -0.26
C LEU A 99 6.13 -12.98 1.12
N THR A 100 6.87 -13.37 2.16
CA THR A 100 6.74 -12.82 3.50
C THR A 100 7.25 -11.39 3.55
N TRP A 101 8.40 -11.13 2.93
CA TRP A 101 8.91 -9.78 2.77
C TRP A 101 7.94 -8.89 1.99
N GLN A 102 7.32 -9.40 0.91
CA GLN A 102 6.35 -8.63 0.13
C GLN A 102 5.14 -8.20 0.97
N ALA A 103 4.56 -9.13 1.74
CA ALA A 103 3.44 -8.85 2.62
C ALA A 103 3.83 -7.86 3.73
N ARG A 104 5.03 -8.00 4.29
CA ARG A 104 5.57 -7.08 5.30
C ARG A 104 5.75 -5.67 4.73
N ALA A 105 6.31 -5.54 3.53
CA ALA A 105 6.49 -4.25 2.88
C ALA A 105 5.15 -3.55 2.63
N ALA A 106 4.14 -4.28 2.14
CA ALA A 106 2.78 -3.75 1.96
C ALA A 106 2.19 -3.23 3.28
N ARG A 107 2.38 -4.00 4.37
CA ARG A 107 1.92 -3.63 5.70
C ARG A 107 2.64 -2.40 6.26
N GLU A 108 3.96 -2.30 6.14
CA GLU A 108 4.74 -1.14 6.61
C GLU A 108 4.34 0.16 5.89
N ILE A 109 4.03 0.07 4.59
CA ILE A 109 3.50 1.18 3.81
C ILE A 109 2.11 1.58 4.33
N ALA A 110 1.22 0.61 4.54
CA ALA A 110 -0.13 0.86 5.04
C ALA A 110 -0.12 1.46 6.47
N GLU A 111 0.69 0.94 7.38
CA GLU A 111 0.84 1.47 8.74
C GLU A 111 1.40 2.90 8.75
N THR A 112 2.29 3.22 7.81
CA THR A 112 2.79 4.60 7.67
C THR A 112 1.72 5.54 7.11
N LEU A 113 1.00 5.11 6.09
CA LEU A 113 -0.10 5.88 5.51
C LEU A 113 -1.21 6.12 6.56
N ASP A 114 -1.61 5.10 7.32
CA ASP A 114 -2.60 5.21 8.38
C ASP A 114 -2.19 6.26 9.44
N ARG A 115 -0.93 6.21 9.91
CA ARG A 115 -0.42 7.23 10.85
C ARG A 115 -0.54 8.65 10.31
N MET A 116 -0.21 8.86 9.03
CA MET A 116 -0.29 10.18 8.40
C MET A 116 -1.73 10.66 8.23
N LEU A 117 -2.67 9.75 7.91
CA LEU A 117 -4.09 10.07 7.83
C LEU A 117 -4.65 10.48 9.19
N ASN A 118 -4.20 9.84 10.26
CA ASN A 118 -4.61 10.21 11.63
C ASN A 118 -3.99 11.53 12.10
N GLN A 119 -2.77 11.87 11.65
CA GLN A 119 -2.11 13.14 11.96
C GLN A 119 -2.67 14.34 11.18
N GLY A 120 -3.10 14.13 9.93
CA GLY A 120 -3.77 15.17 9.11
C GLY A 120 -5.15 15.58 9.64
N SER A 121 -5.75 14.76 10.52
CA SER A 121 -7.06 15.04 11.13
C SER A 121 -7.00 16.03 12.31
N CYS A 122 -5.81 16.47 12.74
CA CYS A 122 -5.61 17.34 13.91
C CYS A 122 -5.55 18.85 13.59
N LEU A 123 -5.60 19.25 12.30
CA LEU A 123 -5.47 20.66 11.88
C LEU A 123 -6.81 21.35 11.53
N ALA A 124 -7.95 20.72 11.81
CA ALA A 124 -9.25 21.37 11.65
C ALA A 124 -9.62 22.19 12.91
N ILE A 125 -8.84 23.23 13.23
CA ILE A 125 -9.30 24.29 14.14
C ILE A 125 -9.95 25.36 13.25
N PRO A 126 -11.27 25.59 13.33
CA PRO A 126 -11.87 26.73 12.64
C PRO A 126 -11.32 28.03 13.24
N PRO A 127 -11.08 29.09 12.46
CA PRO A 127 -10.76 30.39 13.04
C PRO A 127 -11.93 30.82 13.92
N GLN A 128 -11.68 30.96 15.22
CA GLN A 128 -12.60 31.68 16.08
C GLN A 128 -12.52 33.16 15.70
N ALA A 129 -13.60 33.66 15.11
CA ALA A 129 -13.82 35.09 14.98
C ALA A 129 -14.08 35.65 16.39
N GLY A 130 -13.25 36.62 16.80
CA GLY A 130 -13.40 37.42 18.00
C GLY A 130 -12.76 38.78 17.76
#